data_AF-X0U1M0-F1
#
_entry.id   AF-X0U1M0-F1
#
_cell.length_a   1.000
_cell.length_b   1.000
_cell.length_c   1.000
_cell.angle_alpha   90.00
_cell.angle_beta   90.00
_cell.angle_gamma   90.00
#
_symmetry.space_group_name_H-M   'P 1'
#
loop_
_entity.id
_entity.type
_entity.pdbx_description
1 polymer ?
#
loop_
_entity_poly.entity_id
_entity_poly.type
_entity_poly.pdbx_seq_one_letter_code
_entity_poly.pdbx_strand_id
1 'polypeptide(L)' 'ITILTAQVAPNFIEEAVIKEFPVGIQYLNHFFSETLYLRYKENDMVYVHLVNSHFLPEKKLLYTITKRGIEDYKM' A
#
# COMPACT_ATOMS: atom_id res chain seq x y z
N ILE A 1 15.66 3.63 -9.74
CA ILE A 1 14.43 3.47 -8.94
C ILE A 1 14.71 2.35 -7.94
N THR A 2 14.62 2.64 -6.65
CA THR A 2 14.80 1.63 -5.59
C THR A 2 13.43 1.25 -5.07
N ILE A 3 13.12 -0.04 -5.05
CA ILE A 3 11.85 -0.57 -4.55
C ILE A 3 12.17 -1.46 -3.36
N LEU A 4 11.54 -1.19 -2.21
CA LEU A 4 11.61 -2.03 -1.04
C LEU A 4 10.21 -2.48 -0.64
N THR A 5 10.15 -3.65 0.00
CA THR A 5 8.96 -4.12 0.68
C THR A 5 9.18 -4.03 2.18
N ALA A 6 8.12 -3.68 2.91
CA ALA A 6 8.14 -3.63 4.37
C ALA A 6 6.97 -4.46 4.91
N GLN A 7 7.22 -5.19 5.99
CA GLN A 7 6.14 -5.80 6.77
C GLN A 7 5.38 -4.72 7.53
N VAL A 8 4.13 -5.03 7.90
CA VAL A 8 3.27 -4.12 8.65
C VAL A 8 2.98 -4.66 10.05
N ALA A 9 2.76 -3.74 10.99
CA ALA A 9 2.31 -4.01 12.35
C ALA A 9 0.93 -3.36 12.59
N PRO A 10 0.10 -3.87 13.52
CA PRO A 10 -1.19 -3.28 13.83
C PRO A 10 -1.05 -1.81 14.26
N ASN A 11 -1.97 -0.98 13.75
CA ASN A 11 -2.17 0.39 14.20
C ASN A 11 -3.29 0.40 15.26
N PHE A 12 -2.92 0.75 16.50
CA PHE A 12 -3.85 0.78 17.64
C PHE A 12 -4.65 2.08 17.76
N ILE A 13 -4.53 3.01 16.80
CA ILE A 13 -5.37 4.21 16.75
C ILE A 13 -6.80 3.82 16.32
N GLU A 14 -7.78 4.07 17.20
CA GLU A 14 -9.17 3.64 17.03
C GLU A 14 -9.81 4.16 15.74
N GLU A 15 -9.54 5.41 15.36
CA GLU A 15 -10.15 6.07 14.21
C GLU A 15 -9.32 5.97 12.92
N ALA A 16 -8.22 5.21 12.91
CA ALA A 16 -7.33 5.19 11.75
C ALA A 16 -7.98 4.54 10.51
N VAL A 17 -7.84 5.22 9.35
CA VAL A 17 -8.28 4.74 8.03
C VAL A 17 -7.49 3.50 7.59
N ILE A 18 -6.19 3.47 7.90
CA ILE A 18 -5.31 2.31 7.69
C ILE A 18 -5.01 1.72 9.06
N LYS A 19 -5.33 0.45 9.23
CA LYS A 19 -5.25 -0.26 10.52
C LYS A 19 -3.88 -0.90 10.75
N GLU A 20 -2.90 -0.56 9.91
CA GLU A 20 -1.55 -1.09 9.96
C GLU A 20 -0.53 0.01 9.63
N PHE A 21 0.69 -0.12 10.17
CA PHE A 21 1.83 0.73 9.84
C PHE A 21 3.02 -0.10 9.39
N PRO A 22 3.84 0.40 8.44
CA PRO A 22 5.08 -0.28 8.10
C PRO A 22 6.05 -0.30 9.29
N VAL A 23 6.68 -1.45 9.53
CA VAL A 23 7.71 -1.58 10.58
C VAL A 23 8.87 -0.65 10.22
N GLY A 24 9.31 0.18 11.19
CA GLY A 24 10.40 1.14 10.96
C GLY A 24 9.97 2.40 10.19
N ILE A 25 8.68 2.78 10.22
CA ILE A 25 8.11 3.93 9.52
C ILE A 25 8.95 5.22 9.61
N GLN A 26 9.57 5.50 10.76
CA GLN A 26 10.42 6.69 10.93
C GLN A 26 11.58 6.71 9.93
N TYR A 27 12.30 5.59 9.80
CA TYR A 27 13.39 5.48 8.84
C TYR A 27 12.86 5.51 7.41
N LEU A 28 11.81 4.74 7.12
CA LEU A 28 11.24 4.65 5.77
C LEU A 28 10.79 6.02 5.24
N ASN A 29 10.14 6.82 6.07
CA ASN A 29 9.67 8.16 5.70
C ASN A 29 10.81 9.14 5.40
N HIS A 30 12.03 8.92 5.92
CA HIS A 30 13.18 9.77 5.61
C HIS A 30 13.85 9.40 4.27
N PHE A 31 13.79 8.14 3.85
CA PHE A 31 14.48 7.65 2.65
C PHE A 31 13.59 7.51 1.43
N PHE A 32 12.28 7.34 1.61
CA PHE A 32 11.35 7.09 0.52
C PHE A 32 10.37 8.24 0.33
N SER A 33 10.29 8.72 -0.91
CA SER A 33 9.37 9.76 -1.33
C SER A 33 7.96 9.24 -1.61
N GLU A 34 7.84 7.95 -1.91
CA GLU A 34 6.61 7.31 -2.36
C GLU A 34 6.33 6.05 -1.52
N THR A 35 5.14 5.98 -0.94
CA THR A 35 4.71 4.82 -0.14
C THR A 35 3.41 4.26 -0.70
N LEU A 36 3.47 2.98 -1.08
CA LEU A 36 2.32 2.21 -1.54
C LEU A 36 1.92 1.21 -0.46
N TYR A 37 0.68 1.29 0.00
CA TYR A 37 0.07 0.32 0.90
C TYR A 37 -0.74 -0.69 0.09
N LEU A 38 -0.38 -1.96 0.20
CA LEU A 38 -1.04 -3.07 -0.49
C LEU A 38 -1.95 -3.80 0.50
N ARG A 39 -3.21 -4.03 0.11
CA ARG A 39 -4.14 -4.83 0.92
C ARG A 39 -4.90 -5.83 0.07
N TYR A 40 -4.93 -7.05 0.56
CA TYR A 40 -5.80 -8.11 0.08
C TYR A 40 -7.15 -8.02 0.81
N LYS A 41 -8.24 -7.93 0.06
CA LYS A 41 -9.61 -8.08 0.55
C LYS A 41 -10.15 -9.46 0.14
N GLU A 42 -11.24 -9.88 0.80
CA GLU A 42 -12.01 -11.07 0.44
C GLU A 42 -12.43 -11.04 -1.06
N ASN A 43 -12.61 -12.22 -1.67
CA ASN A 43 -12.93 -12.42 -3.09
C ASN A 43 -11.86 -11.98 -4.09
N ASP A 44 -10.56 -12.20 -3.80
CA ASP A 44 -9.43 -11.88 -4.67
C ASP A 44 -9.32 -10.39 -5.07
N MET A 45 -10.07 -9.50 -4.42
CA MET A 45 -9.96 -8.07 -4.64
C MET A 45 -8.72 -7.56 -3.91
N VAL A 46 -7.73 -7.14 -4.69
CA VAL A 46 -6.53 -6.49 -4.14
C VAL A 46 -6.58 -5.01 -4.48
N TYR A 47 -6.22 -4.17 -3.53
CA TYR A 47 -6.05 -2.75 -3.80
C TYR A 47 -4.68 -2.25 -3.37
N VAL A 48 -4.20 -1.27 -4.12
CA VAL A 48 -3.05 -0.45 -3.77
C VAL A 48 -3.55 0.93 -3.37
N HIS A 49 -2.98 1.46 -2.32
CA HIS A 49 -3.25 2.79 -1.82
C HIS A 49 -1.95 3.60 -1.81
N LEU A 50 -1.89 4.69 -2.58
CA LEU A 50 -0.78 5.63 -2.50
C LEU A 50 -0.99 6.53 -1.29
N VAL A 51 -0.26 6.25 -0.19
CA VAL A 51 -0.47 6.90 1.11
C VAL A 51 0.44 8.09 1.34
N ASN A 52 1.58 8.12 0.68
CA ASN A 52 2.51 9.24 0.71
C ASN A 52 3.16 9.38 -0.66
N SER A 53 3.15 10.59 -1.20
CA SER A 53 3.73 10.92 -2.49
C SER A 53 4.15 12.38 -2.49
N HIS A 54 5.29 12.69 -3.11
CA HIS A 54 5.70 14.07 -3.29
C HIS A 54 4.91 14.79 -4.40
N PHE A 55 4.36 14.05 -5.37
CA PHE A 55 3.83 14.63 -6.62
C PHE A 55 2.39 14.24 -6.92
N LEU A 56 1.94 13.07 -6.46
CA LEU A 56 0.63 12.53 -6.81
C LEU A 56 -0.33 12.64 -5.62
N PRO A 57 -1.63 12.92 -5.87
CA PRO A 57 -2.61 12.89 -4.81
C PRO A 57 -2.82 11.46 -4.29
N GLU A 58 -3.24 11.35 -3.02
CA GLU A 58 -3.66 10.09 -2.42
C GLU A 58 -4.73 9.41 -3.30
N LYS A 59 -4.50 8.15 -3.66
CA LYS A 59 -5.38 7.40 -4.56
C LYS A 59 -5.38 5.92 -4.26
N LYS A 60 -6.57 5.31 -4.34
CA LYS A 60 -6.77 3.86 -4.27
C LYS A 60 -7.08 3.31 -5.65
N LEU A 61 -6.42 2.21 -6.01
CA LEU A 61 -6.61 1.50 -7.27
C LEU A 61 -6.79 0.01 -7.00
N LEU A 62 -7.73 -0.60 -7.72
CA LEU A 62 -7.93 -2.06 -7.71
C LEU A 62 -6.98 -2.70 -8.72
N TYR A 63 -6.47 -3.87 -8.37
CA TYR A 63 -5.69 -4.72 -9.26
C TYR A 63 -5.99 -6.19 -8.97
N THR A 64 -5.59 -7.07 -9.88
CA THR A 64 -5.66 -8.52 -9.68
C THR A 64 -4.28 -9.16 -9.86
N ILE A 65 -4.06 -10.29 -9.18
CA ILE A 65 -2.84 -11.10 -9.33
C ILE A 65 -3.24 -12.37 -10.09
N THR A 66 -2.76 -12.48 -11.32
CA THR A 66 -3.00 -13.64 -12.18
C THR A 66 -1.73 -14.49 -12.32
N LYS A 67 -1.82 -15.61 -13.04
CA LYS A 67 -0.64 -16.40 -13.43
C LYS A 67 0.37 -15.63 -14.30
N ARG A 68 -0.03 -14.48 -14.85
CA ARG A 68 0.83 -13.59 -15.67
C ARG A 68 1.42 -12.43 -14.86
N GLY A 69 1.07 -12.30 -13.58
CA GLY A 69 1.53 -11.22 -12.70
C GLY A 69 0.40 -10.28 -12.31
N ILE A 70 0.74 -8.98 -12.17
CA ILE A 70 -0.22 -7.92 -11.80
C ILE A 70 -0.95 -7.47 -13.06
N GLU A 71 -2.28 -7.50 -13.03
CA GLU A 71 -3.14 -7.03 -14.12
C GLU A 71 -4.15 -5.99 -13.59
N ASP A 72 -4.64 -5.14 -14.50
CA ASP A 72 -5.74 -4.24 -14.21
C ASP A 72 -6.98 -5.02 -13.78
N TYR A 73 -7.68 -4.50 -12.76
CA TYR A 73 -8.93 -5.08 -12.33
C TYR A 73 -10.00 -4.90 -13.42
N LYS A 74 -10.47 -6.00 -14.00
CA LYS A 74 -11.57 -6.00 -14.98
C LYS A 74 -12.89 -6.12 -14.22
N MET A 75 -13.76 -5.12 -14.36
CA MET A 75 -15.13 -5.11 -13.80
C MET A 75 -16.03 -6.09 -14.54
#